data_AF-A0AAE1TJ16-F1
#
_entry.id   AF-A0AAE1TJ16-F1
#
_cell.length_a   1.000
_cell.length_b   1.000
_cell.length_c   1.000
_cell.angle_alpha   90.00
_cell.angle_beta   90.00
_cell.angle_gamma   90.00
#
_symmetry.space_group_name_H-M   'P 1'
#
loop_
_entity.id
_entity.type
_entity.pdbx_description
1 polymer ?
#
loop_
_entity_poly.entity_id
_entity_poly.type
_entity_poly.pdbx_seq_one_letter_code
_entity_poly.pdbx_strand_id
1 'polypeptide(L)'
;MPAVSNITLAEINRIYNIKPEYYNYVPFYVIITFCTIIAVVLIMVNWICSCCHEHSKYWNDPDTGNRFASLIFVRKAKQRPLDALY
;
A
#
# COMPACT_ATOMS: atom_id res chain seq x y z
N MET A 1 30.90 20.67 48.73
CA MET A 1 29.78 20.10 47.96
C MET A 1 30.31 19.76 46.58
N PRO A 2 30.50 18.48 46.20
CA PRO A 2 31.00 18.17 44.87
C PRO A 2 29.92 18.48 43.83
N ALA A 3 30.36 19.11 42.73
CA ALA A 3 29.52 19.58 41.64
C ALA A 3 28.68 18.44 41.06
N VAL A 4 27.40 18.74 40.79
CA VAL A 4 26.50 17.91 39.98
C VAL A 4 27.25 17.63 38.68
N SER A 5 27.66 16.37 38.57
CA SER A 5 28.54 15.84 37.56
C SER A 5 27.99 16.14 36.16
N ASN A 6 28.89 16.31 35.21
CA ASN A 6 28.57 16.31 33.78
C ASN A 6 28.19 14.88 33.37
N ILE A 7 27.03 14.41 33.84
CA ILE A 7 26.55 13.05 33.57
C ILE A 7 26.11 13.01 32.12
N THR A 8 26.80 12.21 31.31
CA THR A 8 26.41 12.03 29.90
C THR A 8 25.12 11.20 29.83
N LEU A 9 24.33 11.43 28.77
CA LEU A 9 23.11 10.64 28.53
C LEU A 9 23.42 9.13 28.46
N ALA A 10 24.62 8.76 28.02
CA ALA A 10 25.10 7.37 28.00
C ALA A 10 25.25 6.77 29.41
N GLU A 11 25.71 7.55 30.39
CA GLU A 11 25.82 7.10 31.78
C GLU A 11 24.44 6.85 32.39
N ILE A 12 23.50 7.76 32.15
CA ILE A 12 22.11 7.65 32.62
C ILE A 12 21.47 6.38 32.03
N ASN A 13 21.61 6.17 30.72
CA ASN A 13 21.09 4.98 30.06
C ASN A 13 21.69 3.68 30.62
N ARG A 14 22.97 3.69 31.02
CA ARG A 14 23.62 2.55 31.68
C ARG A 14 23.07 2.30 33.09
N ILE A 15 22.91 3.35 33.90
CA ILE A 15 22.42 3.27 35.29
C ILE A 15 20.97 2.76 35.33
N TYR A 16 20.12 3.28 34.45
CA TYR A 16 18.71 2.91 34.38
C TYR A 16 18.44 1.73 33.44
N ASN A 17 19.49 1.12 32.87
CA ASN A 17 19.41 0.03 31.91
C ASN A 17 18.43 0.32 30.75
N ILE A 18 18.35 1.58 30.35
CA ILE A 18 17.53 2.05 29.23
C ILE A 18 18.34 1.75 27.97
N LYS A 19 18.09 0.58 27.39
CA LYS A 19 18.62 0.26 26.06
C LYS A 19 17.79 1.05 25.05
N PRO A 20 18.40 1.84 24.15
CA PRO A 20 17.66 2.37 23.02
C PRO A 20 17.15 1.16 22.22
N GLU A 21 15.86 0.86 22.32
CA GLU A 21 15.24 -0.15 21.49
C GLU A 21 15.18 0.39 20.07
N TYR A 22 16.25 0.14 19.32
CA TYR A 22 16.28 0.46 17.90
C TYR A 22 15.46 -0.61 17.18
N TYR A 23 14.15 -0.34 17.01
CA TYR A 23 13.30 -1.24 16.26
C TYR A 23 13.73 -1.20 14.79
N ASN A 24 14.11 -2.37 14.25
CA ASN A 24 14.47 -2.46 12.85
C ASN A 24 13.20 -2.48 12.00
N TYR A 25 12.93 -1.36 11.31
CA TYR A 25 11.77 -1.20 10.42
C TYR A 25 12.01 -1.74 8.99
N VAL A 26 13.21 -2.25 8.67
CA VAL A 26 13.50 -2.86 7.36
C VAL A 26 12.45 -3.88 6.91
N PRO A 27 11.98 -4.85 7.71
CA PRO A 27 10.96 -5.80 7.27
C PRO A 27 9.65 -5.13 6.85
N PHE A 28 9.23 -4.06 7.54
CA PHE A 28 8.04 -3.30 7.17
C PHE A 28 8.19 -2.63 5.80
N TYR A 29 9.34 -1.99 5.55
CA TYR A 29 9.61 -1.34 4.27
C TYR A 29 9.74 -2.32 3.11
N VAL A 30 10.29 -3.50 3.35
CA VAL A 30 10.35 -4.56 2.32
C VAL A 30 8.94 -4.98 1.92
N ILE A 31 8.07 -5.27 2.88
CA ILE A 31 6.68 -5.71 2.61
C ILE A 31 5.90 -4.64 1.85
N ILE A 32 5.92 -3.39 2.32
CA ILE A 32 5.16 -2.32 1.66
C ILE A 32 5.69 -2.04 0.25
N THR A 33 6.98 -2.18 0.01
CA THR A 33 7.59 -2.04 -1.32
C THR A 33 7.11 -3.14 -2.26
N PHE A 34 7.06 -4.40 -1.80
CA PHE A 34 6.51 -5.49 -2.61
C PHE A 34 5.03 -5.28 -2.92
N CYS A 35 4.20 -4.90 -1.93
CA CYS A 35 2.78 -4.64 -2.15
C CYS A 35 2.54 -3.49 -3.13
N THR A 36 3.31 -2.41 -3.04
CA THR A 36 3.19 -1.24 -3.94
C THR A 36 3.61 -1.55 -5.36
N ILE A 37 4.70 -2.31 -5.56
CA ILE A 37 5.13 -2.75 -6.89
C ILE A 37 4.04 -3.61 -7.54
N ILE A 38 3.49 -4.59 -6.81
CA ILE A 38 2.41 -5.44 -7.33
C ILE A 38 1.19 -4.60 -7.70
N ALA A 39 0.78 -3.67 -6.82
CA ALA A 39 -0.35 -2.78 -7.09
C ALA A 39 -0.13 -1.91 -8.34
N VAL A 40 1.07 -1.34 -8.49
CA VAL A 40 1.43 -0.51 -9.64
C VAL A 40 1.46 -1.31 -10.93
N VAL A 41 2.01 -2.53 -10.92
CA VAL A 41 2.01 -3.43 -12.09
C VAL A 41 0.57 -3.78 -12.49
N LEU A 42 -0.29 -4.13 -11.53
CA LEU A 42 -1.70 -4.42 -11.80
C LEU A 42 -2.42 -3.19 -12.39
N ILE A 43 -2.17 -1.99 -11.87
CA ILE A 43 -2.76 -0.75 -12.41
C ILE A 43 -2.25 -0.49 -13.83
N MET A 44 -0.95 -0.61 -14.09
CA MET A 44 -0.37 -0.37 -15.42
C MET A 44 -0.90 -1.36 -16.46
N VAL A 45 -0.98 -2.65 -16.12
CA VAL A 45 -1.56 -3.67 -17.01
C VAL A 45 -3.01 -3.32 -17.34
N ASN A 46 -3.81 -2.92 -16.34
CA ASN A 46 -5.19 -2.52 -16.57
C ASN A 46 -5.29 -1.25 -17.44
N TRP A 47 -4.42 -0.27 -17.24
CA TRP A 47 -4.40 0.95 -18.04
C TRP A 47 -4.08 0.67 -19.52
N ILE A 48 -3.04 -0.12 -19.78
CA ILE A 48 -2.59 -0.47 -21.13
C ILE A 48 -3.64 -1.32 -21.85
N CYS A 49 -4.17 -2.36 -21.18
CA CYS A 49 -5.19 -3.23 -21.77
C CYS A 49 -6.54 -2.52 -22.01
N SER A 50 -6.88 -1.50 -21.23
CA SER A 50 -8.10 -0.71 -21.41
C SER A 50 -8.00 0.29 -22.57
N CYS A 51 -6.85 0.97 -22.73
CA CYS A 51 -6.69 2.03 -23.73
C CYS A 51 -6.25 1.56 -25.13
N CYS A 52 -5.43 0.50 -25.24
CA CYS A 52 -4.67 0.26 -26.48
C CYS A 52 -4.92 -1.10 -27.16
N HIS A 53 -5.71 -2.00 -26.57
CA HIS A 53 -5.91 -3.35 -27.13
C HIS A 53 -7.27 -3.50 -27.84
N GLU A 54 -7.31 -4.29 -28.92
CA GLU A 54 -8.55 -4.69 -29.63
C GLU A 54 -9.58 -5.39 -28.71
N HIS A 55 -9.13 -5.85 -27.54
CA HIS A 55 -9.95 -6.42 -26.47
C HIS A 55 -10.45 -5.40 -25.44
N SER A 56 -10.34 -4.09 -25.70
CA SER A 56 -10.84 -3.04 -24.80
C SER A 56 -12.31 -3.25 -24.41
N LYS A 57 -13.14 -3.78 -25.32
CA LYS A 57 -14.53 -4.16 -25.03
C LYS A 57 -14.66 -5.25 -23.95
N TYR A 58 -13.74 -6.22 -23.89
CA TYR A 58 -13.71 -7.27 -22.86
C TYR A 58 -13.17 -6.75 -21.53
N TRP A 59 -12.16 -5.87 -21.56
CA TRP A 59 -11.56 -5.29 -20.35
C TRP A 59 -12.45 -4.23 -19.67
N ASN A 60 -13.38 -3.64 -20.42
CA ASN A 60 -14.30 -2.59 -19.99
C ASN A 60 -15.72 -3.10 -19.69
N ASP A 61 -15.93 -4.42 -19.75
CA ASP A 61 -17.21 -5.05 -19.43
C ASP A 61 -17.21 -5.48 -17.95
N PRO A 62 -18.11 -4.92 -17.11
CA PRO A 62 -18.17 -5.24 -15.67
C PRO A 62 -18.63 -6.67 -15.37
N ASP A 63 -19.25 -7.35 -16.34
CA ASP A 63 -19.82 -8.69 -16.18
C ASP A 63 -18.80 -9.80 -16.51
N THR A 64 -17.63 -9.43 -17.06
CA THR A 64 -16.47 -10.33 -17.19
C THR A 64 -15.52 -10.11 -16.01
N GLY A 65 -14.88 -11.18 -15.54
CA GLY A 65 -14.24 -11.31 -14.22
C GLY A 65 -13.12 -10.31 -13.84
N ASN A 66 -12.87 -9.25 -14.60
CA ASN A 66 -11.91 -8.20 -14.30
C ASN A 66 -12.49 -7.11 -13.36
N ARG A 67 -13.09 -7.53 -12.23
CA ARG A 67 -13.79 -6.65 -11.27
C ARG A 67 -12.89 -5.61 -10.58
N PHE A 68 -11.58 -5.85 -10.50
CA PHE A 68 -10.66 -4.93 -9.81
C PHE A 68 -10.50 -3.59 -10.54
N ALA A 69 -10.38 -3.60 -11.87
CA ALA A 69 -10.36 -2.35 -12.62
C ALA A 69 -11.76 -1.81 -12.90
N SER A 70 -12.78 -2.67 -12.96
CA SER A 70 -14.14 -2.18 -13.24
C SER A 70 -14.66 -1.25 -12.14
N LEU A 71 -14.35 -1.55 -10.88
CA LEU A 71 -14.74 -0.73 -9.72
C LEU A 71 -14.05 0.64 -9.67
N ILE A 72 -12.82 0.77 -10.16
CA ILE A 72 -12.01 1.99 -10.03
C ILE A 72 -12.08 2.85 -11.30
N PHE A 73 -12.12 2.23 -12.49
CA PHE A 73 -11.95 2.93 -13.77
C PHE A 73 -13.17 2.86 -14.70
N VAL A 74 -14.01 1.81 -14.59
CA VAL A 74 -15.08 1.54 -15.58
C VAL A 74 -16.45 1.94 -15.06
N ARG A 75 -16.69 1.82 -13.74
CA ARG A 75 -18.01 2.00 -13.16
C ARG A 75 -18.42 3.47 -13.24
N LYS A 76 -19.21 3.82 -14.26
CA LYS A 76 -19.91 5.11 -14.27
C LYS A 76 -20.85 5.13 -13.07
N ALA A 77 -20.93 6.26 -12.36
CA ALA A 77 -21.81 6.43 -11.20
C ALA A 77 -23.30 6.07 -11.46
N LYS A 78 -23.71 5.93 -12.73
CA LYS A 78 -25.06 5.56 -13.17
C LYS A 78 -25.23 4.07 -13.53
N GLN A 79 -24.21 3.21 -13.39
CA GLN A 79 -24.39 1.78 -13.62
C GLN A 79 -25.23 1.18 -12.51
N ARG A 80 -26.37 0.58 -12.90
CA ARG A 80 -27.30 -0.05 -11.97
C ARG A 80 -26.55 -1.08 -11.11
N PRO A 81 -26.90 -1.18 -9.81
CA PRO A 81 -26.29 -2.15 -8.93
C PRO A 81 -26.69 -3.56 -9.39
N LEU A 82 -25.80 -4.54 -9.19
CA LEU A 82 -25.90 -5.91 -9.71
C LEU A 82 -27.16 -6.66 -9.23
N ASP A 83 -27.78 -6.16 -8.17
CA ASP A 83 -28.99 -6.64 -7.51
C ASP A 83 -30.29 -6.17 -8.18
N ALA A 84 -30.25 -5.27 -9.16
CA ALA A 84 -31.44 -4.74 -9.83
C ALA A 84 -32.00 -5.63 -10.96
N LEU A 85 -31.51 -6.87 -11.09
CA LEU A 85 -31.89 -7.84 -12.14
C LEU A 85 -32.64 -9.07 -11.59
N TYR A 86 -33.13 -9.01 -10.35
CA TYR A 86 -34.06 -10.00 -9.78
C TYR A 86 -35.31 -9.31 -9.24
#